data_AF-A0A562RJI5-F1
#
_entry.id   AF-A0A562RJI5-F1
#
_cell.length_a   1.000
_cell.length_b   1.000
_cell.length_c   1.000
_cell.angle_alpha   90.00
_cell.angle_beta   90.00
_cell.angle_gamma   90.00
#
_symmetry.space_group_name_H-M   'P 1'
#
loop_
_entity.id
_entity.type
_entity.pdbx_description
1 polymer ?
#
loop_
_entity_poly.entity_id
_entity_poly.type
_entity_poly.pdbx_seq_one_letter_code
_entity_poly.pdbx_strand_id
1 'polypeptide(L)'
;MEMACERCKYEVAVCELLESVRLNGKDFSHELRRVIVDLLDENRAGDCSDCDFFFQLLNTPRHQFAMYVQDKRKKSIAEELIKAHKPPSGFRINEISLIDTCYFDQNIFDQCRRSSKIYSDIKRHFNSKIVYSLVHIDEIIKCNSASIQSEYFEVISEITNNQILTVINDSYPRFGYGKIDPAKCIPQVLAYKKLTALEEQMRLVDFGDRFVFFEKYKEGIKIEEISDEEFNNIFMKLYGFNNGKSLLLDNVQKNNYITLRVAFYAFFMTLDCLRFKSDKEVGAVISGTYDWEHILYASNSKYFITEDKRLRERAKIIYKKFGYPTEVLSLDELIG
;
A
#
# COMPACT_ATOMS: atom_id res chain seq x y z
N MET A 1 31.75 -4.54 -27.29
CA MET A 1 31.34 -5.68 -26.45
C MET A 1 31.93 -5.41 -25.09
N GLU A 2 31.19 -4.65 -24.27
CA GLU A 2 31.64 -4.26 -22.93
C GLU A 2 31.77 -5.50 -22.05
N MET A 3 32.93 -5.66 -21.42
CA MET A 3 33.11 -6.68 -20.39
C MET A 3 32.17 -6.34 -19.23
N ALA A 4 31.05 -7.05 -19.15
CA ALA A 4 30.29 -7.14 -17.93
C ALA A 4 31.28 -7.52 -16.83
N CYS A 5 31.49 -6.59 -15.90
CA CYS A 5 32.37 -6.81 -14.77
C CYS A 5 31.92 -8.09 -14.06
N GLU A 6 32.86 -8.96 -13.66
CA GLU A 6 32.54 -10.15 -12.87
C GLU A 6 31.70 -9.83 -11.61
N ARG A 7 31.68 -8.54 -11.18
CA ARG A 7 30.77 -7.93 -10.22
C ARG A 7 29.27 -8.25 -10.41
N CYS A 8 28.74 -8.34 -11.64
CA CYS A 8 27.31 -8.64 -11.85
C CYS A 8 26.95 -10.11 -11.57
N LYS A 9 27.93 -11.03 -11.57
CA LYS A 9 27.66 -12.46 -11.32
C LYS A 9 27.41 -12.73 -9.83
N TYR A 10 27.98 -11.92 -8.94
CA TYR A 10 27.86 -12.10 -7.48
C TYR A 10 26.54 -11.57 -6.91
N GLU A 11 26.01 -10.44 -7.43
CA GLU A 11 24.66 -9.99 -7.06
C GLU A 11 23.59 -11.02 -7.46
N VAL A 12 23.74 -11.64 -8.64
CA VAL A 12 22.86 -12.71 -9.12
C VAL A 12 22.98 -13.94 -8.23
N ALA A 13 24.20 -14.41 -7.93
CA ALA A 13 24.42 -15.57 -7.07
C ALA A 13 23.87 -15.37 -5.65
N VAL A 14 24.02 -14.18 -5.06
CA VAL A 14 23.43 -13.86 -3.74
C VAL A 14 21.91 -13.82 -3.83
N CYS A 15 21.33 -13.26 -4.90
CA CYS A 15 19.89 -13.25 -5.11
C CYS A 15 19.29 -14.66 -5.31
N GLU A 16 19.96 -15.52 -6.09
CA GLU A 16 19.58 -16.91 -6.32
C GLU A 16 19.70 -17.76 -5.04
N LEU A 17 20.74 -17.53 -4.24
CA LEU A 17 20.91 -18.18 -2.95
C LEU A 17 19.81 -17.78 -1.97
N LEU A 18 19.45 -16.49 -1.92
CA LEU A 18 18.34 -15.97 -1.10
C LEU A 18 16.99 -16.58 -1.51
N GLU A 19 16.75 -16.80 -2.80
CA GLU A 19 15.57 -17.53 -3.28
C GLU A 19 15.60 -19.01 -2.89
N SER A 20 16.75 -19.68 -2.99
CA SER A 20 16.89 -21.09 -2.61
C SER A 20 16.67 -21.32 -1.12
N VAL A 21 17.07 -20.37 -0.26
CA VAL A 21 16.92 -20.45 1.20
C VAL A 21 15.47 -20.17 1.60
N ARG A 22 14.80 -19.19 0.95
CA ARG A 22 13.37 -18.91 1.16
C ARG A 22 12.50 -20.12 0.80
N LEU A 23 12.82 -20.82 -0.28
CA LEU A 23 12.03 -21.97 -0.75
C LEU A 23 12.24 -23.24 0.09
N ASN A 24 13.38 -23.36 0.79
CA ASN A 24 13.76 -24.60 1.48
C ASN A 24 13.69 -24.54 3.02
N GLY A 25 13.31 -23.40 3.61
CA GLY A 25 13.06 -23.28 5.06
C GLY A 25 14.26 -23.58 5.96
N LYS A 26 15.49 -23.53 5.41
CA LYS A 26 16.72 -23.83 6.16
C LYS A 26 17.19 -22.62 6.99
N ASP A 27 17.91 -22.91 8.08
CA ASP A 27 18.45 -21.88 8.99
C ASP A 27 19.44 -20.96 8.26
N PHE A 28 19.03 -19.69 8.16
CA PHE A 28 19.60 -18.63 7.35
C PHE A 28 21.08 -18.31 7.64
N SER A 29 21.61 -18.61 8.84
CA SER A 29 22.96 -18.12 9.21
C SER A 29 24.12 -18.93 8.69
N HIS A 30 24.04 -20.25 8.74
CA HIS A 30 25.26 -21.06 8.65
C HIS A 30 25.69 -21.24 7.19
N GLU A 31 24.71 -21.39 6.29
CA GLU A 31 24.95 -21.62 4.88
C GLU A 31 25.29 -20.31 4.14
N LEU A 32 24.63 -19.20 4.50
CA LEU A 32 24.96 -17.87 3.98
C LEU A 32 26.35 -17.39 4.44
N ARG A 33 26.70 -17.58 5.73
CA ARG A 33 28.06 -17.27 6.22
C ARG A 33 29.10 -18.12 5.51
N ARG A 34 28.85 -19.42 5.32
CA ARG A 34 29.79 -20.31 4.63
C ARG A 34 30.01 -19.83 3.19
N VAL A 35 28.95 -19.58 2.44
CA VAL A 35 29.05 -19.12 1.04
C VAL A 35 29.75 -17.76 0.95
N ILE A 36 29.47 -16.81 1.84
CA ILE A 36 30.16 -15.51 1.83
C ILE A 36 31.63 -15.67 2.21
N VAL A 37 31.97 -16.51 3.18
CA VAL A 37 33.36 -16.81 3.57
C VAL A 37 34.10 -17.50 2.43
N ASP A 38 33.50 -18.51 1.79
CA ASP A 38 34.08 -19.21 0.64
C ASP A 38 34.34 -18.23 -0.52
N LEU A 39 33.40 -17.32 -0.79
CA LEU A 39 33.53 -16.26 -1.81
C LEU A 39 34.63 -15.23 -1.49
N LEU A 40 34.87 -14.96 -0.20
CA LEU A 40 35.91 -14.04 0.29
C LEU A 40 37.30 -14.72 0.39
N ASP A 41 37.36 -16.03 0.63
CA ASP A 41 38.61 -16.81 0.70
C ASP A 41 39.15 -17.16 -0.69
N GLU A 42 38.27 -17.41 -1.67
CA GLU A 42 38.68 -17.71 -3.05
C GLU A 42 39.25 -16.50 -3.80
N ASN A 43 38.90 -15.28 -3.38
CA ASN A 43 39.45 -14.05 -3.94
C ASN A 43 40.19 -13.29 -2.85
N ARG A 44 41.53 -13.22 -2.96
CA ARG A 44 42.37 -12.30 -2.17
C ARG A 44 41.89 -10.87 -2.40
N ALA A 45 40.88 -10.45 -1.64
CA ALA A 45 40.27 -9.14 -1.70
C ALA A 45 41.31 -8.12 -1.20
N GLY A 46 42.08 -7.58 -2.13
CA GLY A 46 42.86 -6.37 -1.87
C GLY A 46 41.91 -5.21 -1.58
N ASP A 47 42.32 -4.36 -0.64
CA ASP A 47 41.69 -3.11 -0.16
C ASP A 47 40.72 -2.45 -1.15
N CYS A 48 39.50 -2.99 -1.19
CA CYS A 48 38.41 -2.48 -1.98
C CYS A 48 37.34 -2.01 -1.01
N SER A 49 36.90 -0.76 -1.15
CA SER A 49 35.84 -0.16 -0.34
C SER A 49 34.54 -0.98 -0.30
N ASP A 50 34.31 -1.82 -1.31
CA ASP A 50 33.15 -2.71 -1.38
C ASP A 50 33.32 -3.98 -0.52
N CYS A 51 34.56 -4.42 -0.24
CA CYS A 51 34.83 -5.55 0.64
C CYS A 51 34.64 -5.15 2.11
N ASP A 52 35.08 -3.95 2.50
CA ASP A 52 34.74 -3.35 3.80
C ASP A 52 33.22 -3.19 3.97
N PHE A 53 32.50 -2.88 2.89
CA PHE A 53 31.04 -2.84 2.87
C PHE A 53 30.40 -4.23 3.10
N PHE A 54 30.93 -5.30 2.49
CA PHE A 54 30.48 -6.68 2.75
C PHE A 54 30.79 -7.15 4.18
N PHE A 55 31.94 -6.78 4.74
CA PHE A 55 32.28 -7.06 6.14
C PHE A 55 31.41 -6.29 7.13
N GLN A 56 31.03 -5.05 6.81
CA GLN A 56 30.02 -4.32 7.58
C GLN A 56 28.66 -5.02 7.50
N LEU A 57 28.26 -5.50 6.32
CA LEU A 57 27.03 -6.28 6.06
C LEU A 57 26.96 -7.58 6.88
N LEU A 58 28.07 -8.32 6.97
CA LEU A 58 28.18 -9.57 7.75
C LEU A 58 28.05 -9.34 9.27
N ASN A 59 28.45 -8.15 9.71
CA ASN A 59 28.34 -7.71 11.11
C ASN A 59 27.04 -6.96 11.40
N THR A 60 26.22 -6.71 10.39
CA THR A 60 24.92 -6.07 10.56
C THR A 60 23.91 -7.12 11.05
N PRO A 61 23.10 -6.86 12.09
CA PRO A 61 22.07 -7.80 12.53
C PRO A 61 21.20 -8.29 11.36
N ARG A 62 20.84 -9.58 11.31
CA ARG A 62 20.11 -10.23 10.18
C ARG A 62 18.94 -9.39 9.63
N HIS A 63 18.24 -8.65 10.50
CA HIS A 63 17.13 -7.79 10.12
C HIS A 63 17.55 -6.60 9.23
N GLN A 64 18.72 -6.00 9.47
CA GLN A 64 19.21 -4.83 8.74
C GLN A 64 19.75 -5.19 7.35
N PHE A 65 20.34 -6.38 7.17
CA PHE A 65 20.76 -6.86 5.85
C PHE A 65 19.56 -7.20 4.95
N ALA A 66 18.55 -7.88 5.49
CA ALA A 66 17.29 -8.13 4.79
C ALA A 66 16.61 -6.82 4.37
N MET A 67 16.70 -5.77 5.18
CA MET A 67 16.21 -4.42 4.87
C MET A 67 16.91 -3.80 3.65
N TYR A 68 18.23 -3.90 3.56
CA TYR A 68 19.00 -3.28 2.47
C TYR A 68 18.72 -3.90 1.09
N VAL A 69 18.75 -5.24 1.00
CA VAL A 69 18.48 -5.96 -0.27
C VAL A 69 17.07 -5.65 -0.77
N GLN A 70 16.13 -5.49 0.15
CA GLN A 70 14.77 -5.10 -0.20
C GLN A 70 14.64 -3.65 -0.65
N ASP A 71 15.32 -2.70 -0.01
CA ASP A 71 15.27 -1.28 -0.41
C ASP A 71 15.63 -1.10 -1.88
N LYS A 72 16.69 -1.80 -2.33
CA LYS A 72 17.12 -1.84 -3.74
C LYS A 72 16.07 -2.44 -4.67
N ARG A 73 15.47 -3.58 -4.31
CA ARG A 73 14.40 -4.21 -5.12
C ARG A 73 13.12 -3.35 -5.13
N LYS A 74 12.76 -2.74 -4.00
CA LYS A 74 11.57 -1.88 -3.83
C LYS A 74 11.67 -0.63 -4.70
N LYS A 75 12.85 -0.03 -4.82
CA LYS A 75 13.05 1.12 -5.71
C LYS A 75 12.78 0.76 -7.17
N SER A 76 13.28 -0.39 -7.64
CA SER A 76 13.02 -0.87 -9.01
C SER A 76 11.53 -1.17 -9.25
N ILE A 77 10.85 -1.81 -8.29
CA ILE A 77 9.40 -2.05 -8.39
C ILE A 77 8.61 -0.75 -8.31
N ALA A 78 8.98 0.19 -7.45
CA ALA A 78 8.35 1.50 -7.37
C ALA A 78 8.44 2.24 -8.71
N GLU A 79 9.58 2.21 -9.38
CA GLU A 79 9.75 2.79 -10.73
C GLU A 79 8.85 2.11 -11.78
N GLU A 80 8.67 0.79 -11.72
CA GLU A 80 7.73 0.06 -12.60
C GLU A 80 6.26 0.33 -12.25
N LEU A 81 5.92 0.42 -10.95
CA LEU A 81 4.61 0.83 -10.46
C LEU A 81 4.26 2.22 -10.97
N ILE A 82 5.19 3.16 -10.87
CA ILE A 82 5.05 4.50 -11.43
C ILE A 82 4.71 4.40 -12.92
N LYS A 83 5.52 3.72 -13.74
CA LYS A 83 5.28 3.56 -15.18
C LYS A 83 3.91 2.95 -15.51
N ALA A 84 3.39 2.05 -14.67
CA ALA A 84 2.06 1.45 -14.83
C ALA A 84 0.90 2.40 -14.47
N HIS A 85 1.12 3.44 -13.65
CA HIS A 85 0.12 4.47 -13.33
C HIS A 85 -0.03 5.55 -14.41
N LYS A 86 0.33 5.27 -15.67
CA LYS A 86 0.01 6.21 -16.75
C LYS A 86 -1.51 6.40 -16.83
N PRO A 87 -2.01 7.64 -16.91
CA PRO A 87 -3.44 7.88 -17.05
C PRO A 87 -3.98 7.15 -18.30
N PRO A 88 -5.19 6.58 -18.25
CA PRO A 88 -5.81 5.95 -19.40
C PRO A 88 -5.91 6.91 -20.59
N SER A 89 -5.97 6.34 -21.79
CA SER A 89 -6.27 7.12 -22.99
C SER A 89 -7.60 7.87 -22.81
N GLY A 90 -7.55 9.19 -23.01
CA GLY A 90 -8.72 10.07 -22.84
C GLY A 90 -8.92 10.65 -21.44
N PHE A 91 -8.03 10.37 -20.47
CA PHE A 91 -8.06 11.06 -19.18
C PHE A 91 -7.83 12.56 -19.36
N ARG A 92 -8.80 13.35 -18.91
CA ARG A 92 -8.68 14.81 -18.81
C ARG A 92 -8.59 15.16 -17.34
N ILE A 93 -7.44 15.73 -16.95
CA ILE A 93 -7.26 16.29 -15.62
C ILE A 93 -8.21 17.48 -15.52
N ASN A 94 -9.10 17.45 -14.54
CA ASN A 94 -9.81 18.67 -14.14
C ASN A 94 -9.07 19.26 -12.94
N GLU A 95 -8.73 20.54 -13.01
CA GLU A 95 -8.27 21.32 -11.86
C GLU A 95 -9.45 21.61 -10.93
N ILE A 96 -9.95 20.56 -10.26
CA ILE A 96 -10.93 20.71 -9.19
C ILE A 96 -10.18 20.60 -7.87
N SER A 97 -10.57 21.46 -6.93
CA SER A 97 -10.15 21.31 -5.55
C SER A 97 -10.73 20.00 -5.01
N LEU A 98 -9.85 19.07 -4.70
CA LEU A 98 -10.14 17.74 -4.17
C LEU A 98 -11.08 17.77 -2.92
N ILE A 99 -11.11 18.92 -2.23
CA ILE A 99 -11.97 19.21 -1.07
C ILE A 99 -13.48 19.32 -1.35
N ASP A 100 -13.94 19.20 -2.60
CA ASP A 100 -15.38 19.19 -2.94
C ASP A 100 -15.90 17.80 -3.34
N THR A 101 -15.09 16.77 -3.11
CA THR A 101 -15.41 15.39 -3.51
C THR A 101 -15.80 14.51 -2.32
N CYS A 102 -16.54 13.45 -2.62
CA CYS A 102 -16.94 12.42 -1.67
C CYS A 102 -16.50 11.07 -2.20
N TYR A 103 -15.69 10.37 -1.41
CA TYR A 103 -15.20 9.06 -1.75
C TYR A 103 -16.08 8.01 -1.06
N PHE A 104 -16.67 7.13 -1.86
CA PHE A 104 -17.43 5.99 -1.35
C PHE A 104 -16.52 4.78 -1.28
N ASP A 105 -16.64 4.00 -0.21
CA ASP A 105 -16.08 2.66 -0.12
C ASP A 105 -16.87 1.67 -1.01
N GLN A 106 -16.28 0.53 -1.34
CA GLN A 106 -16.90 -0.51 -2.17
C GLN A 106 -18.22 -1.02 -1.56
N ASN A 107 -18.34 -1.07 -0.23
CA ASN A 107 -19.57 -1.48 0.45
C ASN A 107 -20.76 -0.52 0.22
N ILE A 108 -20.50 0.75 -0.09
CA ILE A 108 -21.56 1.72 -0.42
C ILE A 108 -22.05 1.49 -1.85
N PHE A 109 -21.13 1.22 -2.79
CA PHE A 109 -21.50 0.85 -4.16
C PHE A 109 -22.29 -0.45 -4.22
N ASP A 110 -21.94 -1.46 -3.43
CA ASP A 110 -22.71 -2.71 -3.34
C ASP A 110 -24.12 -2.48 -2.78
N GLN A 111 -24.29 -1.59 -1.80
CA GLN A 111 -25.62 -1.19 -1.30
C GLN A 111 -26.45 -0.49 -2.37
N CYS A 112 -25.86 0.44 -3.12
CA CYS A 112 -26.54 1.11 -4.23
C CYS A 112 -26.96 0.14 -5.32
N ARG A 113 -26.11 -0.85 -5.64
CA ARG A 113 -26.43 -1.92 -6.61
C ARG A 113 -27.62 -2.76 -6.16
N ARG A 114 -27.76 -3.02 -4.86
CA ARG A 114 -28.85 -3.83 -4.29
C ARG A 114 -30.14 -3.04 -4.06
N SER A 115 -30.08 -1.71 -3.98
CA SER A 115 -31.23 -0.87 -3.61
C SER A 115 -31.21 0.47 -4.36
N SER A 116 -32.11 0.61 -5.34
CA SER A 116 -32.33 1.86 -6.07
C SER A 116 -32.84 3.01 -5.18
N LYS A 117 -33.43 2.68 -4.02
CA LYS A 117 -33.84 3.68 -3.02
C LYS A 117 -32.64 4.40 -2.42
N ILE A 118 -31.62 3.65 -1.98
CA ILE A 118 -30.39 4.23 -1.39
C ILE A 118 -29.75 5.22 -2.36
N TYR A 119 -29.65 4.81 -3.62
CA TYR A 119 -29.12 5.66 -4.67
C TYR A 119 -29.91 6.97 -4.84
N SER A 120 -31.24 6.88 -4.83
CA SER A 120 -32.12 8.03 -4.95
C SER A 120 -31.99 8.98 -3.77
N ASP A 121 -31.81 8.43 -2.56
CA ASP A 121 -31.65 9.21 -1.33
C ASP A 121 -30.30 9.94 -1.33
N ILE A 122 -29.21 9.28 -1.74
CA ILE A 122 -27.89 9.93 -1.93
C ILE A 122 -28.01 11.10 -2.91
N LYS A 123 -28.61 10.90 -4.08
CA LYS A 123 -28.81 11.95 -5.09
C LYS A 123 -29.63 13.14 -4.58
N ARG A 124 -30.58 12.91 -3.68
CA ARG A 124 -31.45 13.97 -3.15
C ARG A 124 -30.77 14.79 -2.06
N HIS A 125 -30.00 14.14 -1.19
CA HIS A 125 -29.44 14.76 0.01
C HIS A 125 -28.02 15.27 -0.18
N PHE A 126 -27.32 14.83 -1.23
CA PHE A 126 -25.89 15.04 -1.36
C PHE A 126 -25.50 15.69 -2.70
N ASN A 127 -24.96 16.91 -2.62
CA ASN A 127 -24.62 17.74 -3.79
C ASN A 127 -23.12 17.73 -4.15
N SER A 128 -22.27 17.05 -3.36
CA SER A 128 -20.84 16.94 -3.68
C SER A 128 -20.58 15.89 -4.77
N LYS A 129 -19.44 16.02 -5.45
CA LYS A 129 -19.09 15.11 -6.54
C LYS A 129 -18.62 13.78 -5.95
N ILE A 130 -19.36 12.71 -6.21
CA ILE A 130 -18.98 11.36 -5.78
C ILE A 130 -17.92 10.84 -6.73
N VAL A 131 -16.84 10.28 -6.20
CA VAL A 131 -15.72 9.74 -6.97
C VAL A 131 -15.50 8.27 -6.69
N TYR A 132 -14.96 7.56 -7.67
CA TYR A 132 -14.37 6.23 -7.49
C TYR A 132 -12.86 6.27 -7.74
N SER A 133 -12.17 5.13 -7.58
CA SER A 133 -10.75 4.98 -7.93
C SER A 133 -10.49 3.62 -8.56
N LEU A 134 -9.24 3.39 -9.00
CA LEU A 134 -8.81 2.11 -9.56
C LEU A 134 -8.93 0.93 -8.57
N VAL A 135 -8.94 1.21 -7.26
CA VAL A 135 -9.13 0.21 -6.18
C VAL A 135 -10.47 -0.51 -6.34
N HIS A 136 -11.55 0.27 -6.54
CA HIS A 136 -12.89 -0.26 -6.80
C HIS A 136 -12.92 -1.21 -7.99
N ILE A 137 -12.24 -0.82 -9.07
CA ILE A 137 -12.20 -1.61 -10.29
C ILE A 137 -11.46 -2.92 -10.05
N ASP A 138 -10.36 -2.91 -9.28
CA ASP A 138 -9.62 -4.12 -8.92
C ASP A 138 -10.45 -5.10 -8.07
N GLU A 139 -11.23 -4.58 -7.12
CA GLU A 139 -12.17 -5.39 -6.33
C GLU A 139 -13.28 -6.00 -7.20
N ILE A 140 -13.84 -5.22 -8.13
CA ILE A 140 -14.90 -5.70 -9.02
C ILE A 140 -14.39 -6.80 -9.94
N ILE A 141 -13.23 -6.64 -10.59
CA ILE A 141 -12.70 -7.66 -11.51
C ILE A 141 -12.31 -8.97 -10.82
N LYS A 142 -12.17 -8.97 -9.48
CA LYS A 142 -11.99 -10.19 -8.67
C LYS A 142 -13.27 -11.00 -8.52
N CYS A 143 -14.44 -10.42 -8.82
CA CYS A 143 -15.69 -11.16 -8.84
C CYS A 143 -15.73 -12.16 -10.01
N ASN A 144 -16.09 -13.42 -9.75
CA ASN A 144 -16.09 -14.48 -10.77
C ASN A 144 -17.25 -14.39 -11.79
N SER A 145 -18.12 -13.37 -11.71
CA SER A 145 -19.31 -13.24 -12.54
C SER A 145 -19.27 -11.96 -13.38
N ALA A 146 -19.22 -12.12 -14.71
CA ALA A 146 -19.24 -11.00 -15.64
C ALA A 146 -20.53 -10.16 -15.54
N SER A 147 -21.68 -10.80 -15.27
CA SER A 147 -22.95 -10.09 -15.07
C SER A 147 -22.87 -9.14 -13.87
N ILE A 148 -22.32 -9.63 -12.75
CA ILE A 148 -22.18 -8.83 -11.52
C ILE A 148 -21.18 -7.69 -11.76
N GLN A 149 -20.09 -7.94 -12.49
CA GLN A 149 -19.13 -6.88 -12.83
C GLN A 149 -19.79 -5.76 -13.66
N SER A 150 -20.59 -6.11 -14.67
CA SER A 150 -21.32 -5.13 -15.48
C SER A 150 -22.27 -4.28 -14.64
N GLU A 151 -23.05 -4.90 -13.75
CA GLU A 151 -23.94 -4.18 -12.82
C GLU A 151 -23.17 -3.18 -11.96
N TYR A 152 -21.99 -3.56 -11.43
CA TYR A 152 -21.16 -2.64 -10.66
C TYR A 152 -20.66 -1.46 -11.50
N PHE A 153 -20.21 -1.70 -12.73
CA PHE A 153 -19.72 -0.61 -13.59
C PHE A 153 -20.85 0.36 -13.98
N GLU A 154 -22.06 -0.15 -14.22
CA GLU A 154 -23.24 0.68 -14.46
C GLU A 154 -23.56 1.56 -13.24
N VAL A 155 -23.63 0.96 -12.04
CA VAL A 155 -23.90 1.67 -10.79
C VAL A 155 -22.85 2.73 -10.47
N ILE A 156 -21.56 2.40 -10.60
CA ILE A 156 -20.48 3.37 -10.40
C ILE A 156 -20.57 4.50 -11.42
N SER A 157 -20.78 4.19 -12.70
CA SER A 157 -20.91 5.18 -13.78
C SER A 157 -22.06 6.15 -13.48
N GLU A 158 -23.22 5.63 -13.06
CA GLU A 158 -24.41 6.42 -12.77
C GLU A 158 -24.25 7.30 -11.52
N ILE A 159 -23.63 6.77 -10.44
CA ILE A 159 -23.42 7.50 -9.19
C ILE A 159 -22.35 8.58 -9.34
N THR A 160 -21.22 8.20 -9.92
CA THR A 160 -20.06 9.08 -9.96
C THR A 160 -20.10 10.01 -11.15
N ASN A 161 -21.00 9.82 -12.13
CA ASN A 161 -20.91 10.46 -13.45
C ASN A 161 -19.49 10.31 -14.04
N ASN A 162 -18.96 9.10 -13.91
CA ASN A 162 -17.64 8.69 -14.33
C ASN A 162 -16.48 9.50 -13.70
N GLN A 163 -16.69 10.13 -12.54
CA GLN A 163 -15.66 10.92 -11.88
C GLN A 163 -14.71 10.00 -11.11
N ILE A 164 -13.43 10.07 -11.44
CA ILE A 164 -12.40 9.20 -10.88
C ILE A 164 -11.31 10.01 -10.18
N LEU A 165 -10.88 9.51 -9.04
CA LEU A 165 -9.63 9.86 -8.38
C LEU A 165 -8.58 8.80 -8.75
N THR A 166 -7.49 9.25 -9.37
CA THR A 166 -6.40 8.38 -9.84
C THR A 166 -5.05 9.04 -9.60
N VAL A 167 -3.96 8.35 -9.93
CA VAL A 167 -2.61 8.91 -9.86
C VAL A 167 -2.24 9.47 -11.23
N ILE A 168 -1.79 10.71 -11.26
CA ILE A 168 -1.16 11.31 -12.43
C ILE A 168 0.32 11.04 -12.33
N ASN A 169 0.83 10.28 -13.29
CA ASN A 169 2.24 9.95 -13.38
C ASN A 169 2.99 10.92 -14.32
N ASP A 170 3.34 12.10 -13.77
CA ASP A 170 4.33 13.01 -14.33
C ASP A 170 5.71 12.72 -13.69
N SER A 171 6.67 13.66 -13.75
CA SER A 171 7.97 13.53 -13.05
C SER A 171 7.84 13.35 -11.53
N TYR A 172 6.65 13.63 -10.96
CA TYR A 172 6.33 13.47 -9.55
C TYR A 172 4.89 12.93 -9.40
N PRO A 173 4.71 11.64 -9.07
CA PRO A 173 3.39 11.02 -8.97
C PRO A 173 2.54 11.68 -7.89
N ARG A 174 1.33 12.09 -8.27
CA ARG A 174 0.38 12.80 -7.40
C ARG A 174 -1.04 12.36 -7.66
N PHE A 175 -1.94 12.61 -6.73
CA PHE A 175 -3.36 12.41 -6.98
C PHE A 175 -3.88 13.39 -8.05
N GLY A 176 -4.80 12.87 -8.85
CA GLY A 176 -5.44 13.56 -9.94
C GLY A 176 -6.89 13.19 -10.03
N TYR A 177 -7.67 14.15 -10.52
CA TYR A 177 -9.10 14.02 -10.66
C TYR A 177 -9.47 14.17 -12.14
N GLY A 178 -10.39 13.34 -12.63
CA GLY A 178 -10.87 13.43 -14.00
C GLY A 178 -12.13 12.61 -14.25
N LYS A 179 -12.44 12.38 -15.52
CA LYS A 179 -13.56 11.55 -15.95
C LYS A 179 -13.09 10.36 -16.77
N ILE A 180 -13.47 9.15 -16.37
CA ILE A 180 -13.23 7.90 -17.10
C ILE A 180 -14.41 6.97 -16.86
N ASP A 181 -14.81 6.23 -17.88
CA ASP A 181 -15.75 5.12 -17.74
C ASP A 181 -15.10 3.97 -16.93
N PRO A 182 -15.72 3.49 -15.83
CA PRO A 182 -15.20 2.40 -14.99
C PRO A 182 -14.71 1.19 -15.78
N ALA A 183 -15.44 0.75 -16.82
CA ALA A 183 -15.07 -0.42 -17.60
C ALA A 183 -13.79 -0.19 -18.42
N LYS A 184 -13.48 1.06 -18.79
CA LYS A 184 -12.24 1.42 -19.50
C LYS A 184 -11.01 1.40 -18.60
N CYS A 185 -11.17 1.31 -17.29
CA CYS A 185 -10.06 1.19 -16.34
C CYS A 185 -9.50 -0.24 -16.24
N ILE A 186 -10.22 -1.26 -16.72
CA ILE A 186 -9.84 -2.68 -16.57
C ILE A 186 -8.40 -2.97 -17.08
N PRO A 187 -7.99 -2.55 -18.30
CA PRO A 187 -6.64 -2.84 -18.78
C PRO A 187 -5.55 -2.26 -17.88
N GLN A 188 -5.78 -1.06 -17.33
CA GLN A 188 -4.85 -0.41 -16.42
C GLN A 188 -4.74 -1.17 -15.10
N VAL A 189 -5.87 -1.60 -14.53
CA VAL A 189 -5.89 -2.39 -13.30
C VAL A 189 -5.20 -3.74 -13.48
N LEU A 190 -5.44 -4.43 -14.61
CA LEU A 190 -4.77 -5.69 -14.91
C LEU A 190 -3.25 -5.53 -15.07
N ALA A 191 -2.79 -4.39 -15.60
CA ALA A 191 -1.37 -4.07 -15.66
C ALA A 191 -0.79 -3.81 -14.25
N TYR A 192 -1.53 -3.09 -13.41
CA TYR A 192 -1.16 -2.79 -12.02
C TYR A 192 -1.09 -4.04 -11.14
N LYS A 193 -2.07 -4.95 -11.25
CA LYS A 193 -2.20 -6.15 -10.41
C LYS A 193 -0.96 -7.04 -10.43
N LYS A 194 -0.28 -7.14 -11.57
CA LYS A 194 0.99 -7.88 -11.69
C LYS A 194 2.08 -7.27 -10.81
N LEU A 195 2.09 -5.96 -10.65
CA LEU A 195 3.07 -5.23 -9.85
C LEU A 195 2.72 -5.23 -8.37
N THR A 196 1.44 -5.15 -8.01
CA THR A 196 0.98 -5.29 -6.62
C THR A 196 1.29 -6.67 -6.05
N ALA A 197 1.12 -7.72 -6.84
CA ALA A 197 1.51 -9.07 -6.45
C ALA A 197 3.02 -9.18 -6.18
N LEU A 198 3.85 -8.52 -6.99
CA LEU A 198 5.31 -8.47 -6.76
C LEU A 198 5.65 -7.67 -5.50
N GLU A 199 4.95 -6.58 -5.25
CA GLU A 199 5.14 -5.80 -4.03
C GLU A 199 4.75 -6.57 -2.76
N GLU A 200 3.61 -7.28 -2.79
CA GLU A 200 3.18 -8.14 -1.67
C GLU A 200 4.21 -9.24 -1.38
N GLN A 201 4.76 -9.87 -2.41
CA GLN A 201 5.82 -10.89 -2.29
C GLN A 201 7.14 -10.35 -1.73
N MET A 202 7.32 -9.02 -1.73
CA MET A 202 8.49 -8.33 -1.21
C MET A 202 8.28 -7.70 0.16
N ARG A 203 7.17 -7.95 0.86
CA ARG A 203 7.01 -7.51 2.25
C ARG A 203 7.97 -8.32 3.17
N LEU A 204 8.75 -7.65 4.03
CA LEU A 204 9.68 -8.30 5.02
C LEU A 204 8.95 -9.00 6.14
N VAL A 205 7.81 -8.45 6.51
CA VAL A 205 7.03 -8.86 7.68
C VAL A 205 5.71 -9.31 7.10
N ASP A 206 5.55 -10.62 6.99
CA ASP A 206 4.24 -11.18 6.70
C ASP A 206 3.32 -11.01 7.93
N PHE A 207 2.06 -11.44 7.82
CA PHE A 207 1.14 -11.33 8.94
C PHE A 207 1.58 -12.18 10.15
N GLY A 208 2.19 -13.35 9.92
CA GLY A 208 2.67 -14.25 10.96
C GLY A 208 3.86 -13.67 11.72
N ASP A 209 4.75 -12.96 11.03
CA ASP A 209 5.94 -12.33 11.59
C ASP A 209 5.61 -11.23 12.61
N ARG A 210 4.43 -10.60 12.50
CA ARG A 210 3.99 -9.54 13.43
C ARG A 210 3.93 -10.04 14.88
N PHE A 211 3.52 -11.28 15.08
CA PHE A 211 3.45 -11.89 16.42
C PHE A 211 4.82 -12.16 17.02
N VAL A 212 5.86 -12.26 16.18
CA VAL A 212 7.25 -12.45 16.60
C VAL A 212 7.86 -11.10 16.97
N PHE A 213 7.64 -10.05 16.17
CA PHE A 213 8.23 -8.73 16.42
C PHE A 213 7.51 -7.91 17.50
N PHE A 214 6.23 -8.18 17.72
CA PHE A 214 5.37 -7.39 18.60
C PHE A 214 4.60 -8.24 19.61
N GLU A 215 5.29 -9.20 20.22
CA GLU A 215 4.72 -10.16 21.17
C GLU A 215 3.93 -9.49 22.31
N LYS A 216 4.39 -8.34 22.80
CA LYS A 216 3.70 -7.58 23.86
C LYS A 216 2.27 -7.14 23.52
N TYR A 217 1.89 -7.14 22.24
CA TYR A 217 0.56 -6.74 21.79
C TYR A 217 -0.32 -7.93 21.39
N LYS A 218 0.08 -9.16 21.74
CA LYS A 218 -0.70 -10.37 21.46
C LYS A 218 -2.10 -10.35 22.05
N GLU A 219 -2.37 -9.59 23.10
CA GLU A 219 -3.71 -9.49 23.69
C GLU A 219 -4.51 -8.29 23.16
N GLY A 220 -3.86 -7.42 22.39
CA GLY A 220 -4.40 -6.15 21.91
C GLY A 220 -4.36 -5.07 22.99
N ILE A 221 -4.18 -3.82 22.56
CA ILE A 221 -4.14 -2.66 23.45
C ILE A 221 -5.10 -1.59 22.91
N LYS A 222 -5.69 -0.79 23.79
CA LYS A 222 -6.44 0.38 23.36
C LYS A 222 -5.46 1.43 22.86
N ILE A 223 -5.72 2.03 21.69
CA ILE A 223 -4.75 2.97 21.11
C ILE A 223 -4.48 4.19 22.01
N GLU A 224 -5.45 4.53 22.86
CA GLU A 224 -5.35 5.60 23.85
C GLU A 224 -4.38 5.27 25.00
N GLU A 225 -4.05 4.00 25.21
CA GLU A 225 -3.13 3.53 26.24
C GLU A 225 -1.67 3.49 25.74
N ILE A 226 -1.44 3.72 24.44
CA ILE A 226 -0.12 3.70 23.81
C ILE A 226 0.43 5.12 23.75
N SER A 227 1.65 5.31 24.25
CA SER A 227 2.30 6.63 24.16
C SER A 227 2.62 6.98 22.70
N ASP A 228 2.63 8.27 22.37
CA ASP A 228 3.02 8.72 21.03
C ASP A 228 4.44 8.23 20.66
N GLU A 229 5.35 8.17 21.63
CA GLU A 229 6.69 7.62 21.45
C GLU A 229 6.67 6.14 21.08
N GLU A 230 5.89 5.33 21.79
CA GLU A 230 5.75 3.90 21.54
C GLU A 230 5.09 3.63 20.18
N PHE A 231 4.03 4.36 19.85
CA PHE A 231 3.39 4.31 18.54
C PHE A 231 4.38 4.66 17.43
N ASN A 232 5.09 5.78 17.57
CA ASN A 232 6.08 6.23 16.60
C ASN A 232 7.22 5.21 16.46
N ASN A 233 7.65 4.55 17.52
CA ASN A 233 8.68 3.51 17.43
C ASN A 233 8.22 2.30 16.60
N ILE A 234 6.96 1.87 16.72
CA ILE A 234 6.40 0.78 15.89
C ILE A 234 6.25 1.25 14.45
N PHE A 235 5.66 2.43 14.27
CA PHE A 235 5.46 3.03 12.96
C PHE A 235 6.79 3.20 12.23
N MET A 236 7.81 3.75 12.88
CA MET A 236 9.14 3.95 12.31
C MET A 236 9.85 2.64 12.00
N LYS A 237 9.61 1.57 12.77
CA LYS A 237 10.06 0.23 12.36
C LYS A 237 9.38 -0.15 11.06
N LEU A 238 8.05 -0.17 11.00
CA LEU A 238 7.26 -0.57 9.82
C LEU A 238 7.47 0.33 8.59
N TYR A 239 7.64 1.63 8.80
CA TYR A 239 7.88 2.65 7.78
C TYR A 239 9.35 2.67 7.34
N GLY A 240 10.29 2.56 8.28
CA GLY A 240 11.73 2.46 8.04
C GLY A 240 12.14 1.13 7.39
N PHE A 241 11.38 0.05 7.63
CA PHE A 241 11.42 -1.20 6.84
C PHE A 241 11.12 -0.96 5.35
N ASN A 242 10.57 0.21 4.98
CA ASN A 242 10.27 0.58 3.61
C ASN A 242 11.15 1.69 3.02
N ASN A 243 11.95 2.45 3.80
CA ASN A 243 12.62 3.65 3.24
C ASN A 243 13.92 4.12 3.90
N GLY A 244 14.58 3.35 4.78
CA GLY A 244 15.98 3.59 5.19
C GLY A 244 16.35 4.97 5.79
N LYS A 245 15.40 5.89 5.97
CA LYS A 245 15.58 7.24 6.49
C LYS A 245 14.54 7.54 7.55
N SER A 246 15.00 8.12 8.66
CA SER A 246 14.18 8.65 9.74
C SER A 246 13.36 9.84 9.24
N LEU A 247 12.22 9.58 8.63
CA LEU A 247 11.21 10.61 8.35
C LEU A 247 10.27 10.67 9.56
N LEU A 248 10.40 11.73 10.34
CA LEU A 248 9.33 12.16 11.24
C LEU A 248 8.04 12.33 10.41
N LEU A 249 6.87 12.04 11.00
CA LEU A 249 5.54 12.22 10.39
C LEU A 249 5.38 13.59 9.72
N ASP A 250 6.05 14.62 10.25
CA ASP A 250 6.05 16.00 9.76
C ASP A 250 6.70 16.17 8.37
N ASN A 251 7.54 15.22 7.95
CA ASN A 251 8.26 15.25 6.67
C ASN A 251 7.60 14.43 5.56
N VAL A 252 6.44 13.81 5.83
CA VAL A 252 5.70 13.09 4.79
C VAL A 252 5.22 14.10 3.76
N GLN A 253 5.81 14.05 2.55
CA GLN A 253 5.44 14.93 1.45
C GLN A 253 4.00 14.61 1.01
N LYS A 254 3.04 15.40 1.51
CA LYS A 254 1.59 15.22 1.30
C LYS A 254 1.12 15.21 -0.16
N ASN A 255 2.00 15.50 -1.10
CA ASN A 255 1.69 15.53 -2.53
C ASN A 255 2.37 14.40 -3.32
N ASN A 256 3.27 13.62 -2.71
CA ASN A 256 3.91 12.48 -3.37
C ASN A 256 3.10 11.21 -3.11
N TYR A 257 2.47 10.66 -4.15
CA TYR A 257 1.67 9.45 -4.04
C TYR A 257 2.46 8.27 -3.43
N ILE A 258 3.71 8.06 -3.84
CA ILE A 258 4.52 6.91 -3.39
C ILE A 258 4.82 7.04 -1.89
N THR A 259 5.23 8.23 -1.47
CA THR A 259 5.57 8.49 -0.07
C THR A 259 4.35 8.32 0.83
N LEU A 260 3.19 8.83 0.37
CA LEU A 260 1.93 8.66 1.06
C LEU A 260 1.49 7.21 1.12
N ARG A 261 1.61 6.48 0.02
CA ARG A 261 1.25 5.07 -0.07
C ARG A 261 2.02 4.23 0.95
N VAL A 262 3.34 4.43 1.04
CA VAL A 262 4.19 3.79 2.05
C VAL A 262 3.79 4.20 3.47
N ALA A 263 3.48 5.48 3.69
CA ALA A 263 3.10 6.00 5.00
C ALA A 263 1.76 5.45 5.50
N PHE A 264 0.73 5.49 4.66
CA PHE A 264 -0.60 4.98 4.97
C PHE A 264 -0.56 3.48 5.21
N TYR A 265 0.15 2.73 4.35
CA TYR A 265 0.34 1.30 4.55
C TYR A 265 1.03 1.01 5.89
N ALA A 266 2.18 1.63 6.17
CA ALA A 266 2.90 1.41 7.42
C ALA A 266 2.07 1.78 8.66
N PHE A 267 1.27 2.85 8.58
CA PHE A 267 0.37 3.24 9.66
C PHE A 267 -0.73 2.21 9.85
N PHE A 268 -1.36 1.75 8.76
CA PHE A 268 -2.39 0.72 8.82
C PHE A 268 -1.84 -0.58 9.44
N MET A 269 -0.63 -0.98 9.04
CA MET A 269 0.08 -2.12 9.63
C MET A 269 0.43 -1.90 11.10
N THR A 270 0.74 -0.67 11.50
CA THR A 270 0.97 -0.32 12.91
C THR A 270 -0.30 -0.58 13.72
N LEU A 271 -1.45 -0.13 13.23
CA LEU A 271 -2.74 -0.40 13.87
C LEU A 271 -3.04 -1.90 13.97
N ASP A 272 -2.72 -2.67 12.91
CA ASP A 272 -2.87 -4.14 12.96
C ASP A 272 -1.95 -4.78 14.01
N CYS A 273 -0.69 -4.34 14.11
CA CYS A 273 0.27 -4.86 15.10
C CYS A 273 -0.18 -4.59 16.54
N LEU A 274 -0.89 -3.48 16.74
CA LEU A 274 -1.51 -3.12 18.01
C LEU A 274 -2.85 -3.85 18.26
N ARG A 275 -3.31 -4.64 17.29
CA ARG A 275 -4.66 -5.25 17.21
C ARG A 275 -5.78 -4.23 17.34
N PHE A 276 -5.52 -2.99 16.95
CA PHE A 276 -6.52 -1.94 17.00
C PHE A 276 -7.54 -2.16 15.89
N LYS A 277 -8.72 -2.66 16.27
CA LYS A 277 -9.82 -2.96 15.34
C LYS A 277 -9.39 -3.84 14.17
N SER A 278 -8.40 -4.71 14.38
CA SER A 278 -7.91 -5.65 13.38
C SER A 278 -8.86 -6.81 13.21
N ASP A 279 -8.85 -7.43 12.03
CA ASP A 279 -9.59 -8.67 11.82
C ASP A 279 -9.00 -9.83 12.62
N LYS A 280 -9.88 -10.69 13.12
CA LYS A 280 -9.52 -11.79 14.01
C LYS A 280 -9.10 -13.06 13.26
N GLU A 281 -9.26 -13.10 11.94
CA GLU A 281 -9.09 -14.32 11.14
C GLU A 281 -8.17 -14.07 9.93
N VAL A 282 -7.33 -15.06 9.63
CA VAL A 282 -6.32 -15.02 8.54
C VAL A 282 -6.96 -14.83 7.16
N GLY A 283 -8.22 -15.26 6.96
CA GLY A 283 -8.96 -15.08 5.70
C GLY A 283 -9.38 -13.64 5.40
N ALA A 284 -9.56 -12.80 6.42
CA ALA A 284 -9.89 -11.37 6.30
C ALA A 284 -8.64 -10.49 6.00
N VAL A 285 -7.45 -11.09 5.99
CA VAL A 285 -6.19 -10.37 5.75
C VAL A 285 -6.02 -9.99 4.28
N ILE A 286 -6.66 -10.71 3.34
CA ILE A 286 -6.65 -10.39 1.90
C ILE A 286 -7.63 -9.23 1.58
N SER A 287 -8.73 -9.06 2.34
CA SER A 287 -9.60 -7.88 2.22
C SER A 287 -8.94 -6.62 2.77
N GLY A 288 -8.10 -6.75 3.82
CA GLY A 288 -7.35 -5.62 4.39
C GLY A 288 -6.33 -4.96 3.44
N THR A 289 -5.98 -5.58 2.30
CA THR A 289 -5.11 -4.95 1.29
C THR A 289 -5.78 -3.75 0.61
N TYR A 290 -7.11 -3.71 0.49
CA TYR A 290 -7.79 -2.57 -0.14
C TYR A 290 -8.26 -1.50 0.84
N ASP A 291 -8.53 -1.87 2.08
CA ASP A 291 -8.96 -0.97 3.14
C ASP A 291 -8.04 0.26 3.28
N TRP A 292 -6.73 0.04 3.35
CA TRP A 292 -5.77 1.14 3.48
C TRP A 292 -5.64 1.95 2.18
N GLU A 293 -5.88 1.34 1.01
CA GLU A 293 -5.90 2.05 -0.27
C GLU A 293 -7.14 2.94 -0.39
N HIS A 294 -8.32 2.46 0.01
CA HIS A 294 -9.52 3.29 0.13
C HIS A 294 -9.29 4.48 1.04
N ILE A 295 -8.71 4.26 2.24
CA ILE A 295 -8.36 5.34 3.16
C ILE A 295 -7.39 6.34 2.51
N LEU A 296 -6.38 5.85 1.79
CA LEU A 296 -5.41 6.70 1.09
C LEU A 296 -6.08 7.54 0.00
N TYR A 297 -6.88 6.95 -0.88
CA TYR A 297 -7.59 7.69 -1.92
C TYR A 297 -8.55 8.70 -1.30
N ALA A 298 -9.36 8.28 -0.33
CA ALA A 298 -10.34 9.13 0.33
C ALA A 298 -9.73 10.30 1.13
N SER A 299 -8.43 10.22 1.51
CA SER A 299 -7.71 11.36 2.13
C SER A 299 -7.64 12.61 1.24
N ASN A 300 -7.94 12.45 -0.05
CA ASN A 300 -8.05 13.53 -1.04
C ASN A 300 -9.52 13.92 -1.31
N SER A 301 -10.43 13.57 -0.41
CA SER A 301 -11.84 13.93 -0.51
C SER A 301 -12.27 14.68 0.73
N LYS A 302 -13.38 15.43 0.62
CA LYS A 302 -14.01 16.07 1.78
C LYS A 302 -14.55 15.03 2.74
N TYR A 303 -15.17 14.00 2.16
CA TYR A 303 -15.83 12.93 2.89
C TYR A 303 -15.32 11.57 2.43
N PHE A 304 -15.14 10.68 3.39
CA PHE A 304 -14.99 9.24 3.19
C PHE A 304 -16.20 8.53 3.78
N ILE A 305 -16.96 7.83 2.94
CA ILE A 305 -18.19 7.14 3.33
C ILE A 305 -17.98 5.64 3.31
N THR A 306 -18.20 5.01 4.46
CA THR A 306 -18.11 3.55 4.61
C THR A 306 -19.09 3.07 5.67
N GLU A 307 -19.68 1.88 5.48
CA GLU A 307 -20.43 1.22 6.55
C GLU A 307 -19.57 0.35 7.47
N ASP A 308 -18.31 0.12 7.13
CA ASP A 308 -17.41 -0.61 8.00
C ASP A 308 -16.99 0.25 9.20
N LYS A 309 -17.56 -0.07 10.37
CA LYS A 309 -17.26 0.64 11.62
C LYS A 309 -15.78 0.57 12.01
N ARG A 310 -15.10 -0.56 11.78
CA ARG A 310 -13.67 -0.70 12.10
C ARG A 310 -12.84 0.17 11.17
N LEU A 311 -13.11 0.12 9.87
CA LEU A 311 -12.43 0.94 8.87
C LEU A 311 -12.62 2.42 9.16
N ARG A 312 -13.85 2.83 9.49
CA ARG A 312 -14.22 4.21 9.86
C ARG A 312 -13.37 4.74 11.02
N GLU A 313 -13.24 3.97 12.10
CA GLU A 313 -12.45 4.36 13.27
C GLU A 313 -10.95 4.44 12.94
N ARG A 314 -10.42 3.49 12.16
CA ARG A 314 -9.02 3.51 11.69
C ARG A 314 -8.74 4.72 10.81
N ALA A 315 -9.61 5.02 9.86
CA ALA A 315 -9.51 6.17 8.97
C ALA A 315 -9.49 7.49 9.76
N LYS A 316 -10.39 7.66 10.75
CA LYS A 316 -10.41 8.85 11.62
C LYS A 316 -9.07 9.08 12.33
N ILE A 317 -8.44 8.03 12.85
CA ILE A 317 -7.15 8.12 13.53
C ILE A 317 -6.03 8.49 12.54
N ILE A 318 -6.00 7.82 11.38
CA ILE A 318 -5.02 8.09 10.31
C ILE A 318 -5.14 9.56 9.88
N TYR A 319 -6.32 10.02 9.52
CA TYR A 319 -6.53 11.40 9.05
C TYR A 319 -6.17 12.42 10.12
N LYS A 320 -6.54 12.18 11.39
CA LYS A 320 -6.14 13.05 12.50
C LYS A 320 -4.62 13.12 12.64
N LYS A 321 -3.91 11.99 12.57
CA LYS A 321 -2.46 11.93 12.76
C LYS A 321 -1.68 12.53 11.59
N PHE A 322 -2.15 12.36 10.36
CA PHE A 322 -1.54 12.98 9.17
C PHE A 322 -2.04 14.41 8.92
N GLY A 323 -3.04 14.88 9.66
CA GLY A 323 -3.64 16.20 9.47
C GLY A 323 -4.35 16.34 8.12
N TYR A 324 -5.15 15.34 7.74
CA TYR A 324 -6.09 15.42 6.62
C TYR A 324 -7.44 15.93 7.13
N PRO A 325 -8.08 16.87 6.41
CA PRO A 325 -9.38 17.43 6.81
C PRO A 325 -10.57 16.52 6.46
N THR A 326 -10.33 15.36 5.84
CA THR A 326 -11.38 14.42 5.41
C THR A 326 -12.22 13.95 6.60
N GLU A 327 -13.52 14.15 6.50
CA GLU A 327 -14.51 13.65 7.45
C GLU A 327 -14.91 12.22 7.10
N VAL A 328 -15.03 11.34 8.10
CA VAL A 328 -15.37 9.93 7.90
C VAL A 328 -16.75 9.63 8.47
N LEU A 329 -17.68 9.25 7.61
CA LEU A 329 -19.11 9.14 7.91
C LEU A 329 -19.68 7.78 7.48
N SER A 330 -20.79 7.38 8.08
CA SER A 330 -21.74 6.38 7.55
C SER A 330 -22.61 7.03 6.49
N LEU A 331 -23.33 6.18 5.76
CA LEU A 331 -24.37 6.60 4.85
C LEU A 331 -25.53 7.29 5.60
N ASP A 332 -25.89 6.82 6.79
CA ASP A 332 -26.91 7.46 7.62
C ASP A 332 -26.47 8.85 8.08
N GLU A 333 -25.20 9.00 8.50
CA GLU A 333 -24.62 10.32 8.84
C GLU A 333 -24.48 11.25 7.61
N LEU A 334 -24.51 10.70 6.39
CA LEU A 334 -24.45 11.48 5.15
C LEU A 334 -25.83 12.01 4.71
N ILE A 335 -26.87 11.19 4.90
CA ILE A 335 -28.23 11.44 4.39
C ILE A 335 -29.14 12.08 5.44
N GLY A 336 -28.94 11.74 6.72
CA GLY A 336 -29.67 12.28 7.87
C GLY A 336 -29.30 13.72 8.18
#